data_AF-A0A174FNL2-F1
#
_entry.id   AF-A0A174FNL2-F1
#
_cell.length_a   1.000
_cell.length_b   1.000
_cell.length_c   1.000
_cell.angle_alpha   90.00
_cell.angle_beta   90.00
_cell.angle_gamma   90.00
#
_symmetry.space_group_name_H-M   'P 1'
#
loop_
_entity.id
_entity.type
_entity.pdbx_description
1 polymer ?
#
loop_
_entity_poly.entity_id
_entity_poly.type
_entity_poly.pdbx_seq_one_letter_code
_entity_poly.pdbx_strand_id
1 'polypeptide(L)'
;MGTIFSSIAIKNYKEKDWVAMIRNHFCIRLLDETLPNWMLELLDSQKELSKGILKSSRSELLNILFRFSLPFPLKIENLIYLINRLSIFNEEISSKENLIIKKQLDRIGINN
;
A
#
# COMPACT_ATOMS: atom_id res chain seq x y z
N MET A 1 -2.76 -15.75 -5.67
CA MET A 1 -3.96 -15.15 -5.02
C MET A 1 -5.17 -15.89 -5.56
N GLY A 2 -6.16 -16.23 -4.72
CA GLY A 2 -7.35 -16.94 -5.20
C GLY A 2 -8.16 -16.06 -6.17
N THR A 3 -8.72 -16.66 -7.22
CA THR A 3 -9.45 -15.93 -8.28
C THR A 3 -10.57 -15.03 -7.74
N ILE A 4 -11.27 -15.48 -6.69
CA ILE A 4 -12.35 -14.74 -6.02
C ILE A 4 -11.86 -13.41 -5.42
N PHE A 5 -10.78 -13.44 -4.64
CA PHE A 5 -10.25 -12.22 -3.99
C PHE A 5 -9.76 -11.19 -5.01
N SER A 6 -9.11 -11.67 -6.08
CA SER A 6 -8.68 -10.80 -7.18
C SER A 6 -9.87 -10.16 -7.91
N SER A 7 -10.93 -10.92 -8.18
CA SER A 7 -12.16 -10.35 -8.79
C SER A 7 -12.82 -9.30 -7.90
N ILE A 8 -12.87 -9.51 -6.58
CA ILE A 8 -13.42 -8.54 -5.63
C ILE A 8 -12.55 -7.28 -5.58
N ALA A 9 -11.23 -7.43 -5.52
CA ALA A 9 -10.32 -6.27 -5.53
C ALA A 9 -10.47 -5.44 -6.81
N ILE A 10 -10.61 -6.09 -7.98
CA ILE A 10 -10.86 -5.42 -9.26
C ILE A 10 -12.22 -4.71 -9.28
N LYS A 11 -13.26 -5.32 -8.70
CA LYS A 11 -14.57 -4.68 -8.55
C LYS A 11 -14.46 -3.41 -7.70
N ASN A 12 -13.87 -3.50 -6.52
CA ASN A 12 -13.69 -2.38 -5.59
C ASN A 12 -12.83 -1.27 -6.21
N TYR A 13 -11.81 -1.62 -7.00
CA TYR A 13 -11.02 -0.65 -7.78
C TYR A 13 -11.90 0.16 -8.75
N LYS A 14 -12.84 -0.49 -9.46
CA LYS A 14 -13.75 0.19 -10.39
C LYS A 14 -14.76 1.08 -9.67
N GLU A 15 -15.18 0.67 -8.46
CA GLU A 15 -16.10 1.41 -7.60
C GLU A 15 -15.40 2.50 -6.77
N LYS A 16 -14.07 2.61 -6.86
CA LYS A 16 -13.23 3.53 -6.08
C LYS A 16 -13.29 3.30 -4.57
N ASP A 17 -13.68 2.10 -4.14
CA ASP A 17 -13.56 1.66 -2.75
C ASP A 17 -12.12 1.20 -2.49
N TRP A 18 -11.24 2.17 -2.25
CA TRP A 18 -9.81 1.95 -2.13
C TRP A 18 -9.44 1.08 -0.93
N VAL A 19 -10.13 1.27 0.19
CA VAL A 19 -9.90 0.49 1.40
C VAL A 19 -10.26 -0.97 1.14
N ALA A 20 -11.45 -1.25 0.63
CA ALA A 20 -11.85 -2.62 0.34
C ALA A 20 -11.00 -3.25 -0.78
N MET A 21 -10.56 -2.47 -1.76
CA MET A 21 -9.66 -2.94 -2.82
C MET A 21 -8.33 -3.44 -2.24
N ILE A 22 -7.66 -2.63 -1.41
CA ILE A 22 -6.37 -2.97 -0.81
C ILE A 22 -6.51 -4.19 0.13
N ARG A 23 -7.56 -4.24 0.94
CA ARG A 23 -7.83 -5.38 1.83
C ARG A 23 -8.00 -6.69 1.07
N ASN A 24 -8.84 -6.69 0.03
CA ASN A 24 -9.09 -7.89 -0.75
C ASN A 24 -7.89 -8.30 -1.59
N HIS A 25 -7.11 -7.34 -2.07
CA HIS A 25 -5.89 -7.61 -2.83
C HIS A 25 -4.81 -8.22 -1.91
N PHE A 26 -4.39 -7.53 -0.86
CA PHE A 26 -3.27 -8.00 -0.06
C PHE A 26 -3.64 -9.03 0.99
N CYS A 27 -4.92 -9.12 1.40
CA CYS A 27 -5.45 -9.89 2.53
C CYS A 27 -4.47 -10.00 3.72
N ILE A 28 -4.07 -8.82 4.23
CA ILE A 28 -3.28 -8.63 5.45
C ILE A 28 -4.24 -8.08 6.51
N ARG A 29 -4.09 -8.52 7.77
CA ARG A 29 -4.84 -7.94 8.89
C ARG A 29 -4.24 -6.58 9.23
N LEU A 30 -5.03 -5.52 9.05
CA LEU A 30 -4.62 -4.14 9.30
C LEU A 30 -5.04 -3.71 10.70
N LEU A 31 -4.28 -2.80 11.31
CA LEU A 31 -4.58 -2.18 12.61
C LEU A 31 -5.66 -1.10 12.49
N ASP A 32 -5.72 -0.45 11.33
CA ASP A 32 -6.62 0.64 11.01
C ASP A 32 -6.92 0.58 9.51
N GLU A 33 -8.20 0.71 9.18
CA GLU A 33 -8.74 0.62 7.83
C GLU A 33 -9.22 1.99 7.31
N THR A 34 -8.83 3.08 7.98
CA THR A 34 -9.14 4.44 7.54
C THR A 34 -8.01 5.04 6.71
N LEU A 35 -8.39 5.79 5.67
CA LEU A 35 -7.46 6.59 4.87
C LEU A 35 -7.77 8.08 5.10
N PRO A 36 -6.74 8.94 5.22
CA PRO A 36 -6.97 10.37 5.30
C PRO A 36 -7.51 10.89 3.96
N ASN A 37 -8.36 11.93 4.01
CA ASN A 37 -9.04 12.47 2.82
C ASN A 37 -8.10 12.80 1.66
N TRP A 38 -6.94 13.40 1.94
CA TRP A 38 -5.95 13.74 0.92
C TRP A 38 -5.48 12.51 0.14
N MET A 39 -5.36 11.35 0.79
CA MET A 39 -4.92 10.12 0.14
C MET A 39 -6.07 9.51 -0.69
N LEU A 40 -7.32 9.63 -0.23
CA LEU A 40 -8.49 9.25 -1.03
C LEU A 40 -8.60 10.09 -2.30
N GLU A 41 -8.48 11.42 -2.18
CA GLU A 41 -8.48 12.36 -3.31
C GLU A 41 -7.33 12.07 -4.29
N LEU A 42 -6.16 11.71 -3.77
CA LEU A 42 -5.00 11.36 -4.56
C LEU A 42 -5.22 10.06 -5.36
N LEU A 43 -5.79 9.04 -4.72
CA LEU A 43 -6.14 7.77 -5.38
C LEU A 43 -7.26 7.96 -6.42
N ASP A 44 -8.18 8.89 -6.19
CA ASP A 44 -9.24 9.24 -7.13
C ASP A 44 -8.76 9.99 -8.37
N SER A 45 -7.81 10.90 -8.18
CA SER A 45 -7.29 11.77 -9.23
C SER A 45 -6.17 11.13 -10.03
N GLN A 46 -5.32 10.32 -9.41
CA GLN A 46 -4.16 9.70 -10.05
C GLN A 46 -4.39 8.21 -10.33
N LYS A 47 -5.02 7.92 -11.46
CA LYS A 47 -5.37 6.55 -11.86
C LYS A 47 -4.17 5.59 -11.89
N GLU A 48 -3.00 6.05 -12.33
CA GLU A 48 -1.80 5.19 -12.38
C GLU A 48 -1.26 4.83 -10.98
N LEU A 49 -1.46 5.67 -9.96
CA LEU A 49 -1.15 5.34 -8.57
C LEU A 49 -2.04 4.18 -8.09
N SER A 50 -3.36 4.33 -8.20
CA SER A 50 -4.33 3.33 -7.74
C SER A 50 -4.19 2.00 -8.48
N LYS A 51 -3.93 2.07 -9.79
CA LYS A 51 -3.64 0.91 -10.64
C LYS A 51 -2.30 0.27 -10.30
N GLY A 52 -1.29 1.07 -9.93
CA GLY A 52 -0.01 0.60 -9.42
C GLY A 52 -0.20 -0.26 -8.19
N ILE A 53 -0.97 0.24 -7.21
CA ILE A 53 -1.31 -0.50 -5.98
C ILE A 53 -2.00 -1.84 -6.29
N LEU A 54 -2.99 -1.83 -7.18
CA LEU A 54 -3.70 -3.04 -7.59
C LEU A 54 -2.78 -4.06 -8.30
N LYS A 55 -1.72 -3.59 -8.98
CA LYS A 55 -0.74 -4.45 -9.65
C LYS A 55 0.36 -4.96 -8.74
N SER A 56 0.58 -4.32 -7.59
CA SER A 56 1.68 -4.69 -6.68
C SER A 56 1.54 -6.13 -6.19
N SER A 57 2.68 -6.82 -6.09
CA SER A 57 2.73 -8.23 -5.71
C SER A 57 2.55 -8.40 -4.20
N ARG A 58 1.53 -9.16 -3.80
CA ARG A 58 1.34 -9.57 -2.40
C ARG A 58 2.55 -10.30 -1.85
N SER A 59 3.14 -11.21 -2.63
CA SER A 59 4.26 -12.02 -2.17
C SER A 59 5.50 -11.16 -1.90
N GLU A 60 5.78 -10.19 -2.78
CA GLU A 60 6.88 -9.24 -2.57
C GLU A 60 6.63 -8.36 -1.34
N LEU A 61 5.41 -7.84 -1.19
CA LEU A 61 5.03 -7.03 -0.03
C LEU A 61 5.24 -7.80 1.28
N LEU A 62 4.80 -9.05 1.36
CA LEU A 62 5.00 -9.89 2.53
C LEU A 62 6.47 -10.18 2.78
N ASN A 63 7.25 -10.51 1.75
CA ASN A 63 8.69 -10.73 1.86
C ASN A 63 9.41 -9.51 2.44
N ILE A 64 9.02 -8.31 2.02
CA ILE A 64 9.59 -7.06 2.56
C ILE A 64 9.14 -6.83 4.01
N LEU A 65 7.85 -7.05 4.32
CA LEU A 65 7.34 -6.92 5.69
C LEU A 65 8.09 -7.85 6.68
N PHE A 66 8.47 -9.05 6.25
CA PHE A 66 9.27 -9.97 7.07
C PHE A 66 10.74 -9.56 7.25
N ARG A 67 11.26 -8.64 6.42
CA ARG A 67 12.65 -8.14 6.53
C ARG A 67 12.81 -7.00 7.53
N PHE A 68 11.73 -6.39 8.01
CA PHE A 68 11.84 -5.36 9.03
C PHE A 68 12.31 -5.96 10.36
N SER A 69 13.35 -5.36 10.94
CA SER A 69 13.89 -5.76 12.24
C SER A 69 12.97 -5.40 13.42
N LEU A 70 12.00 -4.51 13.20
CA LEU A 70 11.00 -4.08 14.17
C LEU A 70 9.61 -4.22 13.55
N PRO A 71 8.55 -4.43 14.34
CA PRO A 71 7.19 -4.49 13.81
C PRO A 71 6.84 -3.24 13.00
N PHE A 72 6.50 -3.44 11.72
CA PHE A 72 6.00 -2.37 10.88
C PHE A 72 4.53 -2.09 11.24
N PRO A 73 4.14 -0.83 11.53
CA PRO A 73 2.75 -0.53 11.88
C PRO A 73 1.81 -0.72 10.67
N LEU A 74 1.07 -1.83 10.65
CA LEU A 74 0.18 -2.23 9.55
C LEU A 74 -1.13 -1.43 9.50
N LYS A 75 -1.05 -0.09 9.42
CA LYS A 75 -2.16 0.75 9.00
C LYS A 75 -2.24 0.77 7.48
N ILE A 76 -3.45 0.93 6.92
CA ILE A 76 -3.61 0.96 5.46
C ILE A 76 -2.78 2.07 4.79
N GLU A 77 -2.71 3.24 5.42
CA GLU A 77 -1.89 4.37 4.98
C GLU A 77 -0.40 3.98 4.88
N ASN A 78 0.13 3.33 5.92
CA ASN A 78 1.53 2.91 5.96
C ASN A 78 1.84 1.83 4.92
N LEU A 79 0.87 0.97 4.63
CA LEU A 79 1.00 -0.02 3.57
C LEU A 79 1.15 0.66 2.21
N ILE A 80 0.40 1.74 1.95
CA ILE A 80 0.49 2.53 0.72
C ILE A 80 1.87 3.19 0.62
N TYR A 81 2.42 3.76 1.71
CA TYR A 81 3.79 4.27 1.71
C TYR A 81 4.81 3.19 1.32
N LEU A 82 4.68 1.99 1.88
CA LEU A 82 5.55 0.87 1.56
C LEU A 82 5.44 0.47 0.08
N ILE A 83 4.22 0.27 -0.42
CA ILE A 83 3.97 -0.08 -1.82
C ILE A 83 4.53 0.99 -2.77
N ASN A 84 4.38 2.26 -2.39
CA ASN A 84 4.92 3.38 -3.14
C ASN A 84 6.43 3.26 -3.31
N ARG A 85 7.16 3.00 -2.21
CA ARG A 85 8.62 2.81 -2.24
C ARG A 85 9.07 1.56 -2.99
N LEU A 86 8.22 0.54 -3.11
CA LEU A 86 8.56 -0.70 -3.80
C LEU A 86 8.34 -0.65 -5.31
N SER A 87 7.30 0.07 -5.78
CA SER A 87 6.85 -0.10 -7.17
C SER A 87 6.27 1.13 -7.86
N ILE A 88 5.89 2.19 -7.15
CA ILE A 88 5.16 3.32 -7.75
C ILE A 88 5.98 4.60 -7.80
N PHE A 89 6.77 4.88 -6.75
CA PHE A 89 7.66 6.03 -6.65
C PHE A 89 6.97 7.40 -6.84
N ASN A 90 5.74 7.53 -6.38
CA ASN A 90 5.01 8.79 -6.37
C ASN A 90 5.60 9.75 -5.31
N GLU A 91 5.99 10.95 -5.74
CA GLU A 91 6.63 11.95 -4.88
C GLU A 91 5.68 12.53 -3.84
N GLU A 92 4.41 12.73 -4.19
CA GLU A 92 3.40 13.30 -3.29
C GLU A 92 3.16 12.37 -2.09
N ILE A 93 3.00 11.07 -2.35
CA ILE A 93 2.95 10.04 -1.28
C ILE A 93 4.23 10.07 -0.44
N SER A 94 5.41 10.10 -1.08
CA SER A 94 6.70 10.10 -0.37
C SER A 94 6.88 11.33 0.53
N SER A 95 6.34 12.48 0.12
CA SER A 95 6.43 13.75 0.85
C SER A 95 5.62 13.75 2.16
N LYS A 96 4.62 12.85 2.27
CA LYS A 96 3.71 12.76 3.42
C LYS A 96 4.10 11.71 4.45
N GLU A 97 5.15 10.94 4.18
CA GLU A 97 5.67 9.96 5.14
C GLU A 97 6.08 10.64 6.45
N ASN A 98 5.48 10.20 7.57
CA ASN A 98 5.92 10.67 8.87
C ASN A 98 7.35 10.15 9.19
N LEU A 99 8.04 10.84 10.09
CA LEU A 99 9.45 10.56 10.41
C LEU A 99 9.72 9.12 10.86
N ILE A 100 8.78 8.48 11.56
CA ILE A 100 8.96 7.12 12.09
C ILE A 100 8.88 6.11 10.95
N ILE A 101 7.85 6.23 10.11
CA ILE A 101 7.64 5.36 8.96
C ILE A 101 8.75 5.56 7.94
N LYS A 102 9.11 6.80 7.62
CA LYS A 102 10.22 7.11 6.71
C LYS A 102 11.51 6.43 7.14
N LYS A 103 11.89 6.55 8.42
CA LYS A 103 13.07 5.86 8.99
C LYS A 103 13.00 4.34 8.87
N GLN A 104 11.82 3.74 8.98
CA GLN A 104 11.65 2.30 8.78
C GLN A 104 11.79 1.93 7.29
N LEU A 105 11.17 2.70 6.39
CA LEU A 105 11.21 2.48 4.94
C LEU A 105 12.64 2.66 4.38
N ASP A 106 13.38 3.66 4.84
CA ASP A 106 14.76 3.92 4.41
C ASP A 106 15.69 2.73 4.72
N ARG A 107 15.41 1.94 5.76
CA ARG A 107 16.18 0.73 6.11
C ARG A 107 16.02 -0.41 5.11
N ILE A 108 14.93 -0.41 4.33
CA ILE A 108 14.69 -1.42 3.29
C ILE A 108 15.62 -1.18 2.10
N GLY A 109 15.98 0.08 1.84
CA GLY A 109 16.81 0.52 0.71
C GLY A 109 18.31 0.25 0.84
N ILE A 110 18.78 -0.29 1.96
CA ILE A 110 20.17 -0.71 2.15
C ILE A 110 20.24 -2.21 1.89
N ASN A 111 20.19 -2.63 0.62
CA ASN A 111 20.61 -3.95 0.11
C ASN A 111 20.29 -4.00 -1.40
N ASN A 112 21.03 -3.22 -2.19
CA ASN A 112 21.30 -3.50 -3.59
C ASN A 112 22.81 -3.49 -3.76
#